data_AF-A0A1M5ICY8-F1
#
_entry.id   AF-A0A1M5ICY8-F1
#
_cell.length_a   1.000
_cell.length_b   1.000
_cell.length_c   1.000
_cell.angle_alpha   90.00
_cell.angle_beta   90.00
_cell.angle_gamma   90.00
#
_symmetry.space_group_name_H-M   'P 1'
#
loop_
_entity.id
_entity.type
_entity.pdbx_description
1 polymer ?
#
loop_
_entity_poly.entity_id
_entity_poly.type
_entity_poly.pdbx_seq_one_letter_code
_entity_poly.pdbx_strand_id
1 'polypeptide(L)' 'MKKIVIEQSSKAFYSSHSGLALVGNLINGYTSLCERLEKEVPGQPRVSHGDVVKTYLGLLCLGKSDF' A
#
# COMPACT_ATOMS: atom_id res chain seq x y z
N MET A 1 0.65 18.86 18.42
CA MET A 1 -0.19 18.04 17.52
C MET A 1 0.16 18.39 16.08
N LYS A 2 0.35 17.40 15.19
CA LYS A 2 0.49 17.69 13.75
C LYS A 2 -0.87 18.17 13.23
N LYS A 3 -0.87 19.30 12.51
CA LYS A 3 -2.07 19.82 11.85
C LYS A 3 -2.39 18.91 10.66
N ILE A 4 -3.55 18.27 10.68
CA ILE A 4 -4.07 17.53 9.52
C ILE A 4 -4.76 18.55 8.62
N VAL A 5 -4.32 18.64 7.37
CA VAL A 5 -4.97 19.45 6.32
C VAL A 5 -5.67 18.48 5.39
N ILE A 6 -6.98 18.64 5.23
CA ILE A 6 -7.78 17.87 4.28
C ILE A 6 -7.87 18.71 3.01
N GLU A 7 -7.40 18.16 1.89
CA GLU A 7 -7.45 18.80 0.58
C GLU A 7 -8.06 17.86 -0.45
N GLN A 8 -8.73 18.43 -1.45
CA GLN A 8 -9.27 17.68 -2.59
C GLN A 8 -8.27 17.74 -3.74
N SER A 9 -7.88 16.59 -4.27
CA SER A 9 -7.02 16.54 -5.44
C SER A 9 -7.80 16.96 -6.70
N SER A 10 -7.18 17.80 -7.53
CA SER A 10 -7.70 18.14 -8.86
C SER A 10 -7.39 17.07 -9.92
N LYS A 11 -6.53 16.10 -9.60
CA LYS A 11 -6.08 15.04 -10.51
C LYS A 11 -6.52 13.65 -10.07
N ALA A 12 -6.57 13.40 -8.77
CA ALA A 12 -6.90 12.09 -8.25
C ALA A 12 -8.42 11.94 -8.11
N PHE A 13 -9.01 11.08 -8.96
CA PHE A 13 -10.41 10.71 -8.92
C PHE A 13 -10.55 9.27 -8.45
N TYR A 14 -11.34 9.05 -7.39
CA TYR A 14 -11.58 7.73 -6.80
C TYR A 14 -13.09 7.48 -6.73
N SER A 15 -13.53 6.35 -7.28
CA SER A 15 -14.92 5.89 -7.18
C SER A 15 -15.15 5.11 -5.88
N SER A 16 -16.41 4.81 -5.56
CA SER A 16 -16.78 4.04 -4.37
C SER A 16 -16.13 2.65 -4.28
N HIS A 17 -15.63 2.11 -5.40
CA HIS A 17 -15.00 0.79 -5.48
C HIS A 17 -13.49 0.86 -5.69
N SER A 18 -12.89 2.05 -5.78
CA SER A 18 -11.45 2.21 -6.01
C SER A 18 -10.63 2.32 -4.72
N GLY A 19 -11.19 1.95 -3.56
CA GLY A 19 -10.49 2.04 -2.27
C GLY A 19 -9.18 1.24 -2.23
N LEU A 20 -9.19 0.03 -2.78
CA LEU A 20 -7.97 -0.79 -2.87
C LEU A 20 -6.92 -0.18 -3.81
N ALA A 21 -7.36 0.40 -4.93
CA ALA A 21 -6.47 1.09 -5.86
C ALA A 21 -5.85 2.35 -5.23
N LEU A 22 -6.62 3.10 -4.42
CA LEU A 22 -6.11 4.21 -3.62
C LEU A 22 -5.00 3.75 -2.67
N VAL A 23 -5.20 2.67 -1.92
CA VAL A 23 -4.19 2.11 -1.02
C VAL A 23 -2.90 1.76 -1.77
N GLY A 24 -3.01 1.06 -2.91
CA GLY A 24 -1.86 0.75 -3.76
C GLY A 24 -1.09 1.99 -4.22
N ASN A 25 -1.82 3.04 -4.66
CA ASN A 25 -1.22 4.31 -5.07
C ASN A 25 -0.51 5.02 -3.90
N LEU A 26 -1.07 4.97 -2.70
CA LEU A 26 -0.45 5.56 -1.51
C LEU A 26 0.84 4.83 -1.13
N ILE A 27 0.84 3.50 -1.12
CA ILE A 27 2.03 2.69 -0.81
C ILE A 27 3.13 2.98 -1.82
N ASN A 28 2.81 2.92 -3.11
CA ASN A 28 3.80 3.04 -4.18
C ASN A 28 4.29 4.48 -4.38
N GLY A 29 3.42 5.48 -4.15
CA GLY A 29 3.73 6.88 -4.43
C GLY A 29 4.19 7.71 -3.24
N TYR A 30 3.83 7.32 -2.02
CA TYR A 30 4.04 8.13 -0.81
C TYR A 30 4.81 7.41 0.29
N THR A 31 5.27 6.17 0.05
CA THR A 31 6.09 5.42 1.01
C THR A 31 7.30 4.79 0.33
N SER A 32 8.35 4.51 1.11
CA SER A 32 9.48 3.67 0.69
C SER A 32 9.35 2.22 1.19
N LEU A 33 8.12 1.77 1.48
CA LEU A 33 7.87 0.48 2.14
C LEU A 33 8.48 -0.70 1.36
N CYS A 34 8.18 -0.82 0.06
CA CYS A 34 8.68 -1.91 -0.77
C CYS A 34 10.22 -1.90 -0.86
N GLU A 35 10.82 -0.73 -1.10
CA GLU A 35 12.29 -0.59 -1.17
C GLU A 35 12.94 -1.02 0.15
N ARG A 36 12.37 -0.63 1.28
CA ARG A 36 12.87 -1.02 2.61
C ARG A 36 12.70 -2.50 2.86
N LEU A 37 11.59 -3.11 2.43
CA LEU A 37 11.39 -4.55 2.56
C LEU A 37 12.44 -5.35 1.78
N GLU A 38 12.77 -4.94 0.54
CA GLU A 38 13.81 -5.60 -0.24
C GLU A 38 15.22 -5.44 0.36
N LYS A 39 15.47 -4.36 1.11
CA LYS A 39 16.78 -4.10 1.73
C LYS A 39 16.96 -4.77 3.08
N GLU A 40 15.91 -4.76 3.91
CA GLU A 40 15.98 -5.14 5.32
C GLU A 40 15.64 -6.61 5.56
N VAL A 41 14.86 -7.24 4.67
CA VAL A 41 14.50 -8.66 4.81
C VAL A 41 15.58 -9.51 4.15
N PRO A 42 16.29 -10.38 4.89
CA PRO A 42 17.36 -11.18 4.33
C PRO A 42 16.83 -12.30 3.43
N GLY A 43 17.56 -12.57 2.35
CA GLY A 43 17.27 -13.65 1.42
C GLY A 43 17.16 -13.17 -0.02
N GLN A 44 17.05 -14.12 -0.95
CA GLN A 44 16.73 -13.86 -2.35
C GLN A 44 15.46 -14.63 -2.67
N PRO A 45 14.28 -14.09 -2.34
CA PRO A 45 13.05 -14.82 -2.51
C PRO A 45 12.69 -14.91 -4.00
N ARG A 46 11.95 -15.95 -4.37
CA ARG A 46 11.42 -16.09 -5.73
C ARG A 46 10.29 -15.07 -6.03
N VAL A 47 9.65 -14.55 -4.99
CA VAL A 47 8.63 -13.49 -5.04
C VAL A 47 9.13 -12.35 -4.18
N SER A 48 9.06 -11.11 -4.67
CA SER A 48 9.57 -9.96 -3.90
C SER A 48 8.88 -9.84 -2.54
N HIS A 49 9.63 -9.42 -1.52
CA HIS A 49 9.06 -9.17 -0.19
C HIS A 49 7.96 -8.11 -0.25
N GLY A 50 8.15 -7.09 -1.09
CA GLY A 50 7.14 -6.07 -1.37
C GLY A 50 5.83 -6.64 -1.93
N ASP A 51 5.88 -7.62 -2.83
CA ASP A 51 4.66 -8.21 -3.41
C ASP A 51 3.88 -9.05 -2.39
N VAL A 52 4.58 -9.79 -1.53
CA VAL A 52 3.95 -10.54 -0.43
C VAL A 52 3.22 -9.59 0.51
N VAL A 53 3.88 -8.51 0.94
CA VAL A 53 3.27 -7.52 1.85
C VAL A 53 2.12 -6.76 1.20
N LYS A 54 2.26 -6.34 -0.06
CA LYS A 54 1.15 -5.68 -0.80
C LYS A 54 -0.07 -6.60 -0.93
N THR A 55 0.15 -7.88 -1.19
CA THR A 55 -0.94 -8.88 -1.28
C THR A 55 -1.66 -9.00 0.06
N TYR A 56 -0.90 -9.17 1.15
CA TYR A 56 -1.47 -9.27 2.48
C TYR A 56 -2.23 -8.00 2.90
N LEU A 57 -1.66 -6.82 2.63
CA LEU A 57 -2.34 -5.56 2.91
C LEU A 57 -3.63 -5.40 2.09
N GLY A 58 -3.64 -5.85 0.84
CA GLY A 58 -4.86 -5.88 0.03
C GLY A 58 -5.95 -6.75 0.63
N LEU A 59 -5.60 -7.92 1.19
CA LEU A 59 -6.54 -8.79 1.90
C LEU A 59 -7.10 -8.11 3.16
N LEU A 60 -6.24 -7.49 3.96
CA LEU A 60 -6.65 -6.72 5.15
C LEU A 60 -7.59 -5.57 4.79
N CYS A 61 -7.29 -4.80 3.74
CA CYS A 61 -8.16 -3.71 3.27
C CYS A 61 -9.52 -4.19 2.76
N LEU A 62 -9.61 -5.45 2.32
CA LEU A 62 -10.86 -6.09 1.91
C LEU A 62 -11.58 -6.78 3.09
N GLY A 63 -11.03 -6.72 4.30
CA GLY A 63 -11.60 -7.40 5.47
C GLY A 63 -11.50 -8.93 5.41
N LYS A 64 -10.58 -9.47 4.61
CA LYS A 64 -10.32 -10.91 4.53
C LYS A 64 -9.15 -11.25 5.46
N SER A 65 -9.41 -11.95 6.57
CA SER A 65 -8.39 -12.26 7.59
C SER A 65 -7.79 -13.66 7.49
N ASP A 66 -8.34 -14.56 6.68
CA ASP A 66 -8.07 -16.00 6.82
C ASP A 66 -6.94 -16.51 5.91
N PHE A 67 -5.76 -15.88 5.99
CA PHE A 67 -4.52 -16.39 5.41
C PHE A 67 -3.40 -16.45 6.44
#